data_AF-A0A3B0W3Z6-F1
#
_entry.id   AF-A0A3B0W3Z6-F1
#
_cell.length_a   1.000
_cell.length_b   1.000
_cell.length_c   1.000
_cell.angle_alpha   90.00
_cell.angle_beta   90.00
_cell.angle_gamma   90.00
#
_symmetry.space_group_name_H-M   'P 1'
#
loop_
_entity.id
_entity.type
_entity.pdbx_description
1 polymer ?
#
loop_
_entity_poly.entity_id
_entity_poly.type
_entity_poly.pdbx_seq_one_letter_code
_entity_poly.pdbx_strand_id
1 'polypeptide(L)'
;MNLQVLQESFIKQIIQFETDSHFLNQLTPSLGLSPEQQVAVYQNNVRGALQSCLAQIYPVCRTILGKGYFEQLAKGYIQKHPSRHSNLNNYGEAFAEFVLQQCQQQPELTEFAYLSDLVQLEWRYHQVYYAKSSPQFDFEAFAKLTESQQV
;
A
#
# COMPACT_ATOMS: atom_id res chain seq x y z
N MET A 1 -24.82 -21.08 -7.18
CA MET A 1 -23.54 -20.73 -6.52
C MET A 1 -23.85 -20.22 -5.11
N ASN A 2 -23.08 -20.58 -4.08
CA ASN A 2 -23.26 -20.00 -2.75
C ASN A 2 -22.65 -18.59 -2.73
N LEU A 3 -23.25 -17.67 -1.96
CA LEU A 3 -22.82 -16.29 -1.77
C LEU A 3 -21.32 -16.16 -1.43
N GLN A 4 -20.79 -17.05 -0.59
CA GLN A 4 -19.39 -17.01 -0.19
C GLN A 4 -18.44 -17.10 -1.40
N VAL A 5 -18.70 -18.04 -2.30
CA VAL A 5 -17.88 -18.25 -3.52
C VAL A 5 -17.95 -17.01 -4.42
N LEU A 6 -19.14 -16.40 -4.55
CA LEU A 6 -19.32 -15.18 -5.34
C LEU A 6 -18.53 -14.00 -4.74
N GLN A 7 -18.56 -13.84 -3.42
CA GLN A 7 -17.81 -12.80 -2.72
C GLN A 7 -16.30 -12.99 -2.85
N GLU A 8 -15.82 -14.22 -2.75
CA GLU A 8 -14.40 -14.54 -2.93
C GLU A 8 -13.93 -14.24 -4.35
N SER A 9 -14.68 -14.68 -5.38
CA SER A 9 -14.40 -14.35 -6.78
C SER A 9 -14.43 -12.84 -7.04
N PHE A 10 -15.41 -12.12 -6.49
CA PHE A 10 -15.51 -10.67 -6.59
C PHE A 10 -14.27 -9.96 -6.02
N ILE A 11 -13.84 -10.36 -4.81
CA ILE A 11 -12.66 -9.79 -4.14
C ILE A 11 -11.40 -10.04 -4.95
N LYS A 12 -11.18 -11.28 -5.41
CA LYS A 12 -10.02 -11.63 -6.24
C LYS A 12 -9.97 -10.82 -7.52
N GLN A 13 -11.12 -10.71 -8.20
CA GLN A 13 -11.23 -9.97 -9.45
C GLN A 13 -10.96 -8.48 -9.27
N ILE A 14 -11.54 -7.85 -8.24
CA ILE A 14 -11.55 -6.38 -8.13
C ILE A 14 -10.35 -5.84 -7.33
N ILE A 15 -9.96 -6.53 -6.25
CA ILE A 15 -8.93 -6.07 -5.33
C ILE A 15 -7.57 -6.68 -5.69
N GLN A 16 -7.55 -7.95 -6.07
CA GLN A 16 -6.32 -8.67 -6.42
C GLN A 16 -6.00 -8.63 -7.92
N PHE A 17 -6.91 -8.08 -8.72
CA PHE A 17 -6.80 -7.96 -10.17
C PHE A 17 -6.57 -9.30 -10.89
N GLU A 18 -6.99 -10.40 -10.27
CA GLU A 18 -7.02 -11.71 -10.90
C GLU A 18 -8.13 -11.74 -11.96
N THR A 19 -7.99 -12.59 -12.98
CA THR A 19 -9.04 -12.76 -14.00
C THR A 19 -9.76 -14.08 -13.78
N ASP A 20 -11.06 -13.98 -13.50
CA ASP A 20 -12.00 -15.07 -13.30
C ASP A 20 -13.12 -14.97 -14.35
N SER A 21 -12.95 -15.71 -15.45
CA SER A 21 -13.93 -15.76 -16.53
C SER A 21 -15.28 -16.35 -16.08
N HIS A 22 -15.29 -17.21 -15.06
CA HIS A 22 -16.52 -17.80 -14.54
C HIS A 22 -17.35 -16.76 -13.77
N PHE A 23 -16.68 -15.86 -13.04
CA PHE A 23 -17.32 -14.70 -12.43
C PHE A 23 -17.88 -13.72 -13.48
N LEU A 24 -17.09 -13.38 -14.51
CA LEU A 24 -17.54 -12.47 -15.57
C LEU A 24 -18.78 -12.98 -16.31
N ASN A 25 -18.86 -14.29 -16.57
CA ASN A 25 -20.02 -14.92 -17.22
C ASN A 25 -21.31 -14.88 -16.39
N GLN A 26 -21.23 -14.55 -15.09
CA GLN A 26 -22.39 -14.42 -14.21
C GLN A 26 -22.90 -12.99 -14.08
N LEU A 27 -22.14 -12.02 -14.57
CA LEU A 27 -22.53 -10.63 -14.53
C LEU A 27 -23.48 -10.33 -15.70
N THR A 28 -24.51 -9.54 -15.40
CA THR A 28 -25.42 -9.06 -16.44
C THR A 28 -24.90 -7.73 -17.00
N PRO A 29 -24.79 -7.57 -18.33
CA PRO A 29 -24.51 -6.28 -18.94
C PRO A 29 -25.51 -5.21 -18.46
N SER A 30 -25.01 -4.03 -18.11
CA SER A 30 -25.80 -2.93 -17.57
C SER A 30 -25.19 -1.60 -17.99
N LEU A 31 -26.03 -0.57 -18.15
CA LEU A 31 -25.60 0.78 -18.55
C LEU A 31 -24.76 0.83 -19.85
N GLY A 32 -24.96 -0.13 -20.77
CA GLY A 32 -24.19 -0.23 -22.02
C GLY A 32 -22.76 -0.76 -21.84
N LEU A 33 -22.39 -1.24 -20.65
CA LEU A 33 -21.07 -1.78 -20.34
C LEU A 33 -21.09 -3.31 -20.36
N SER A 34 -20.07 -3.91 -20.98
CA SER A 34 -19.80 -5.35 -20.86
C SER A 34 -19.43 -5.72 -19.41
N PRO A 35 -19.59 -6.99 -18.98
CA PRO A 35 -19.11 -7.46 -17.68
C PRO A 35 -17.67 -7.04 -17.35
N GLU A 36 -16.77 -7.12 -18.33
CA GLU A 36 -15.37 -6.74 -18.19
C GLU A 36 -15.24 -5.23 -17.93
N GLN A 37 -15.99 -4.41 -18.66
CA GLN A 37 -15.99 -2.95 -18.48
C GLN A 37 -16.56 -2.56 -17.12
N GLN A 38 -17.61 -3.22 -16.65
CA GLN A 38 -18.16 -3.00 -15.31
C GLN A 38 -17.13 -3.30 -14.23
N VAL A 39 -16.47 -4.46 -14.32
CA VAL A 39 -15.40 -4.83 -13.39
C VAL A 39 -14.24 -3.83 -13.45
N ALA A 40 -13.87 -3.38 -14.65
CA ALA A 40 -12.79 -2.41 -14.83
C ALA A 40 -13.06 -1.09 -14.10
N VAL A 41 -14.32 -0.62 -14.05
CA VAL A 41 -14.69 0.57 -13.26
C VAL A 41 -14.35 0.38 -11.78
N TYR A 42 -14.72 -0.75 -11.18
CA TYR A 42 -14.39 -1.04 -9.78
C TYR A 42 -12.89 -1.20 -9.55
N GLN A 43 -12.20 -1.92 -10.44
CA GLN A 43 -10.75 -2.07 -10.34
C GLN A 43 -10.04 -0.71 -10.44
N ASN A 44 -10.51 0.20 -11.28
CA ASN A 44 -9.97 1.56 -11.40
C ASN A 44 -10.17 2.36 -10.11
N ASN A 45 -11.34 2.24 -9.46
CA ASN A 45 -11.58 2.85 -8.16
C ASN A 45 -10.63 2.29 -7.09
N VAL A 46 -10.42 0.97 -7.07
CA VAL A 46 -9.44 0.34 -6.15
C VAL A 46 -8.04 0.89 -6.41
N ARG A 47 -7.58 0.90 -7.66
CA ARG A 47 -6.26 1.45 -8.02
C ARG A 47 -6.13 2.91 -7.56
N GLY A 48 -7.14 3.75 -7.80
CA GLY A 48 -7.15 5.14 -7.35
C GLY A 48 -7.09 5.28 -5.83
N ALA A 49 -7.81 4.44 -5.09
CA ALA A 49 -7.77 4.41 -3.63
C ALA A 49 -6.38 3.98 -3.11
N LEU A 50 -5.78 2.95 -3.69
CA LEU A 50 -4.46 2.47 -3.33
C LEU A 50 -3.37 3.51 -3.65
N GLN A 51 -3.43 4.18 -4.79
CA GLN A 51 -2.52 5.28 -5.12
C GLN A 51 -2.67 6.44 -4.14
N SER A 52 -3.90 6.79 -3.77
CA SER A 52 -4.18 7.86 -2.81
C SER A 52 -3.69 7.49 -1.40
N CYS A 53 -3.78 6.22 -1.03
CA CYS A 53 -3.23 5.69 0.21
C CYS A 53 -1.71 5.86 0.24
N LEU A 54 -1.00 5.38 -0.79
CA LEU A 54 0.45 5.52 -0.88
C LEU A 54 0.89 6.99 -0.85
N ALA A 55 0.16 7.88 -1.52
CA ALA A 55 0.46 9.31 -1.51
C ALA A 55 0.29 9.97 -0.13
N GLN A 56 -0.59 9.43 0.73
CA GLN A 56 -0.77 9.88 2.12
C GLN A 56 0.31 9.32 3.04
N ILE A 57 0.75 8.09 2.81
CA ILE A 57 1.79 7.43 3.61
C ILE A 57 3.18 8.01 3.28
N TYR A 58 3.44 8.36 2.01
CA TYR A 58 4.76 8.77 1.51
C TYR A 58 4.79 10.18 0.90
N PRO A 59 4.33 11.22 1.63
CA PRO A 59 4.21 12.58 1.09
C PRO A 59 5.56 13.23 0.72
N VAL A 60 6.64 12.96 1.46
CA VAL A 60 7.96 13.51 1.20
C VAL A 60 8.60 12.83 -0.01
N CYS A 61 8.53 11.50 -0.08
CA CYS A 61 8.93 10.75 -1.28
C CYS A 61 8.21 11.27 -2.54
N ARG A 62 6.89 11.49 -2.46
CA ARG A 62 6.10 12.09 -3.55
C ARG A 62 6.57 13.50 -3.93
N THR A 63 7.00 14.29 -2.95
CA THR A 63 7.50 15.65 -3.19
C THR A 63 8.84 15.64 -3.91
N ILE A 64 9.76 14.75 -3.51
CA ILE A 64 11.10 14.62 -4.11
C ILE A 64 11.03 14.10 -5.54
N LEU A 65 10.26 13.03 -5.77
CA LEU A 65 10.10 12.42 -7.09
C LEU A 65 9.19 13.25 -8.02
N GLY A 66 8.40 14.15 -7.44
CA GLY A 66 7.31 14.82 -8.13
C GLY A 66 6.11 13.90 -8.38
N LYS A 67 4.95 14.51 -8.56
CA LYS A 67 3.65 13.81 -8.68
C LYS A 67 3.65 12.77 -9.81
N GLY A 68 4.16 13.12 -10.99
CA GLY A 68 4.07 12.25 -12.17
C GLY A 68 4.90 10.97 -12.05
N TYR A 69 6.10 11.05 -11.48
CA TYR A 69 6.95 9.87 -11.28
C TYR A 69 6.43 9.03 -10.12
N PHE A 70 6.05 9.65 -9.00
CA PHE A 70 5.47 8.95 -7.86
C PHE A 70 4.21 8.16 -8.26
N GLU A 71 3.34 8.71 -9.10
CA GLU A 71 2.14 8.02 -9.58
C GLU A 71 2.47 6.79 -10.44
N GLN A 72 3.53 6.84 -11.25
CA GLN A 72 4.01 5.69 -12.03
C GLN A 72 4.60 4.62 -11.11
N LEU A 73 5.41 5.03 -10.14
CA LEU A 73 6.00 4.15 -9.15
C LEU A 73 4.93 3.44 -8.31
N ALA A 74 3.91 4.18 -7.86
CA ALA A 74 2.75 3.64 -7.16
C ALA A 74 1.96 2.64 -8.01
N LYS A 75 1.75 2.91 -9.31
CA LYS A 75 1.10 1.96 -10.22
C LYS A 75 1.89 0.65 -10.33
N GLY A 76 3.22 0.75 -10.50
CA GLY A 76 4.11 -0.41 -10.54
C GLY A 76 4.05 -1.24 -9.25
N TYR A 77 4.05 -0.56 -8.09
CA TYR A 77 3.87 -1.21 -6.80
C TYR A 77 2.52 -1.92 -6.70
N ILE A 78 1.40 -1.23 -7.01
CA ILE A 78 0.04 -1.79 -6.93
C ILE A 78 -0.10 -3.06 -7.78
N GLN A 79 0.52 -3.08 -8.95
CA GLN A 79 0.50 -4.24 -9.84
C GLN A 79 1.25 -5.45 -9.26
N LYS A 80 2.39 -5.22 -8.60
CA LYS A 80 3.20 -6.29 -7.99
C LYS A 80 2.72 -6.68 -6.58
N HIS A 81 2.07 -5.76 -5.89
CA HIS A 81 1.60 -5.87 -4.51
C HIS A 81 0.12 -5.50 -4.41
N PRO A 82 -0.78 -6.31 -4.98
CA PRO A 82 -2.21 -6.12 -4.81
C PRO A 82 -2.60 -6.18 -3.33
N SER A 83 -3.61 -5.41 -2.93
CA SER A 83 -4.07 -5.46 -1.54
C SER A 83 -4.68 -6.83 -1.24
N ARG A 84 -4.26 -7.43 -0.12
CA ARG A 84 -4.82 -8.71 0.35
C ARG A 84 -5.76 -8.56 1.54
N HIS A 85 -5.89 -7.35 2.06
CA HIS A 85 -6.63 -7.06 3.28
C HIS A 85 -7.51 -5.83 3.09
N SER A 86 -8.62 -5.78 3.83
CA SER A 86 -9.52 -4.63 3.86
C SER A 86 -8.91 -3.42 4.58
N ASN A 87 -7.96 -3.65 5.48
CA ASN A 87 -7.30 -2.59 6.22
C ASN A 87 -6.15 -1.97 5.40
N LEU A 88 -6.41 -0.79 4.85
CA LEU A 88 -5.42 -0.03 4.08
C LEU A 88 -4.33 0.62 4.95
N ASN A 89 -4.47 0.67 6.28
CA ASN A 89 -3.42 1.19 7.15
C ASN A 89 -2.14 0.34 7.07
N ASN A 90 -2.24 -0.93 6.69
CA ASN A 90 -1.07 -1.79 6.46
C ASN A 90 -0.66 -1.83 4.98
N TYR A 91 -1.42 -1.17 4.10
CA TYR A 91 -1.16 -1.16 2.67
C TYR A 91 -0.07 -0.14 2.34
N GLY A 92 1.14 -0.63 2.11
CA GLY A 92 2.32 0.22 1.89
C GLY A 92 3.58 -0.38 2.49
N GLU A 93 3.48 -1.36 3.38
CA GLU A 93 4.63 -1.95 4.08
C GLU A 93 5.80 -2.35 3.16
N ALA A 94 5.51 -2.96 2.01
CA ALA A 94 6.53 -3.38 1.05
C ALA A 94 6.97 -2.26 0.09
N PHE A 95 6.40 -1.06 0.17
CA PHE A 95 6.69 0.05 -0.73
C PHE A 95 8.13 0.53 -0.56
N ALA A 96 8.66 0.58 0.67
CA ALA A 96 10.04 0.96 0.93
C ALA A 96 11.04 0.03 0.21
N GLU A 97 10.85 -1.28 0.37
CA GLU A 97 11.67 -2.29 -0.31
C GLU A 97 11.50 -2.22 -1.84
N PHE A 98 10.29 -1.99 -2.31
CA PHE A 98 10.02 -1.81 -3.74
C PHE A 98 10.77 -0.58 -4.30
N VAL A 99 10.74 0.56 -3.61
CA VAL A 99 11.47 1.78 -4.01
C VAL A 99 12.97 1.52 -4.03
N LEU A 100 13.53 0.85 -3.01
CA LEU A 100 14.94 0.47 -2.98
C LEU A 100 15.33 -0.36 -4.21
N GLN A 101 14.54 -1.37 -4.56
CA GLN A 101 14.76 -2.18 -5.75
C GLN A 101 14.70 -1.34 -7.04
N GLN A 102 13.78 -0.37 -7.13
CA GLN A 102 13.74 0.55 -8.27
C GLN A 102 14.98 1.44 -8.32
N CYS A 103 15.46 1.96 -7.19
CA CYS A 103 16.69 2.75 -7.13
C CYS A 103 17.93 1.98 -7.60
N GLN A 104 17.98 0.67 -7.36
CA GLN A 104 19.08 -0.20 -7.81
C GLN A 104 19.00 -0.55 -9.30
N GLN A 105 17.79 -0.60 -9.86
CA GLN A 105 17.54 -1.02 -11.25
C GLN A 105 17.51 0.14 -12.24
N GLN A 106 17.18 1.34 -11.78
CA GLN A 106 16.95 2.52 -12.62
C GLN A 106 18.08 3.54 -12.43
N PRO A 107 18.90 3.82 -13.45
CA PRO A 107 20.01 4.76 -13.35
C PRO A 107 19.58 6.16 -12.90
N GLU A 108 18.41 6.64 -13.31
CA GLU A 108 17.88 7.96 -12.96
C GLU A 108 17.58 8.13 -11.46
N LEU A 109 17.48 7.04 -10.71
CA LEU A 109 17.24 7.06 -9.27
C LEU A 109 18.55 6.98 -8.45
N THR A 110 19.70 6.81 -9.10
CA THR A 110 20.99 6.64 -8.41
C THR A 110 21.38 7.88 -7.61
N GLU A 111 21.01 9.07 -8.07
CA GLU A 111 21.24 10.35 -7.35
C GLU A 111 20.39 10.46 -6.07
N PHE A 112 19.36 9.62 -5.92
CA PHE A 112 18.45 9.57 -4.79
C PHE A 112 18.72 8.37 -3.88
N ALA A 113 20.00 8.01 -3.65
CA ALA A 113 20.36 6.86 -2.81
C ALA A 113 19.71 6.89 -1.40
N TYR A 114 19.50 8.08 -0.84
CA TYR A 114 18.85 8.29 0.47
C TYR A 114 17.32 8.06 0.46
N LEU A 115 16.70 7.92 -0.72
CA LEU A 115 15.25 7.79 -0.86
C LEU A 115 14.73 6.51 -0.20
N SER A 116 15.53 5.43 -0.21
CA SER A 116 15.17 4.19 0.49
C SER A 116 14.99 4.43 1.99
N ASP A 117 15.96 5.10 2.63
CA ASP A 117 15.91 5.39 4.06
C ASP A 117 14.76 6.33 4.40
N LEU A 118 14.51 7.32 3.54
CA LEU A 118 13.37 8.23 3.69
C LEU A 118 12.03 7.48 3.66
N VAL A 119 11.83 6.58 2.69
CA VAL A 119 10.56 5.85 2.57
C VAL A 119 10.39 4.88 3.74
N GLN A 120 11.47 4.28 4.25
CA GLN A 120 11.43 3.50 5.49
C GLN A 120 11.02 4.35 6.69
N LEU A 121 11.60 5.56 6.83
CA LEU A 121 11.24 6.49 7.89
C LEU A 121 9.76 6.89 7.83
N GLU A 122 9.25 7.25 6.64
CA GLU A 122 7.83 7.59 6.43
C GLU A 122 6.92 6.41 6.82
N TRP A 123 7.32 5.19 6.48
CA TRP A 123 6.58 4.00 6.90
C TRP A 123 6.54 3.83 8.43
N ARG A 124 7.69 4.00 9.11
CA ARG A 124 7.74 3.94 10.58
C ARG A 124 6.89 5.02 11.23
N TYR A 125 6.89 6.23 10.67
CA TYR A 125 6.05 7.32 11.15
C TYR A 125 4.56 6.97 11.03
N HIS A 126 4.14 6.45 9.87
CA HIS A 126 2.78 5.96 9.65
C HIS A 126 2.39 4.85 10.64
N GLN A 127 3.30 3.89 10.89
CA GLN A 127 3.06 2.83 11.88
C GLN A 127 2.85 3.39 13.30
N VAL A 128 3.66 4.36 13.72
CA VAL A 128 3.52 5.00 15.04
C VAL A 128 2.19 5.74 15.16
N TYR A 129 1.75 6.43 14.09
CA TYR A 129 0.48 7.15 14.08
C TYR A 129 -0.73 6.23 14.33
N TYR A 130 -0.70 5.01 13.78
CA TYR A 130 -1.75 4.00 13.98
C TYR A 130 -1.46 3.00 15.11
N ALA A 131 -0.35 3.15 15.82
CA ALA A 131 0.00 2.27 16.92
C ALA A 131 -0.99 2.44 18.08
N LYS A 132 -1.25 1.35 18.80
CA LYS A 132 -2.01 1.42 20.04
C LYS A 132 -1.26 2.30 21.04
N SER A 133 -1.97 3.17 21.76
CA SER A 133 -1.37 4.00 22.80
C SER A 133 -0.61 3.13 23.82
N SER A 134 0.69 3.39 23.95
CA SER A 134 1.51 2.84 25.01
C SER A 134 1.35 3.70 26.28
N PRO A 135 1.48 3.10 27.48
CA PRO A 135 1.59 3.88 28.71
C PRO A 135 2.75 4.89 28.58
N GLN A 136 2.57 6.05 29.18
CA GLN A 136 3.58 7.10 29.18
C GLN A 136 4.88 6.57 29.80
N PHE A 137 6.01 6.87 29.17
CA PHE A 137 7.30 6.44 29.69
C PHE A 137 7.55 7.08 31.06
N ASP A 138 7.81 6.25 32.07
CA ASP A 138 8.07 6.70 33.43
C ASP A 138 9.53 7.14 33.57
N PHE A 139 9.76 8.42 33.34
CA PHE A 139 11.07 9.04 33.50
C PHE A 139 11.56 9.02 34.97
N GLU A 140 10.66 8.97 35.96
CA GLU A 140 11.07 8.89 37.37
C GLU A 140 11.58 7.50 37.72
N ALA A 141 10.93 6.45 37.23
CA ALA A 141 11.42 5.08 37.39
C ALA A 141 12.75 4.90 36.65
N PHE A 142 12.89 5.45 35.44
CA PHE A 142 14.13 5.39 34.67
C PHE A 142 15.29 6.10 35.38
N ALA A 143 15.07 7.28 35.96
CA ALA A 143 16.09 8.03 36.69
C ALA A 143 16.59 7.30 37.96
N LYS A 144 15.84 6.33 38.47
CA LYS A 144 16.18 5.53 39.66
C LYS A 144 16.90 4.22 39.33
N LEU A 145 17.12 3.90 38.05
CA LEU A 145 17.85 2.70 37.64
C LEU A 145 19.32 2.77 38.06
N THR A 146 19.83 1.68 38.65
CA THR A 146 21.26 1.51 38.97
C THR A 146 22.05 1.00 37.76
N GLU A 147 23.37 1.18 37.73
CA GLU A 147 24.27 0.67 36.66
C GLU A 147 24.06 -0.81 36.33
N SER A 148 23.76 -1.65 37.33
CA SER A 148 23.45 -3.06 37.17
C SER A 148 22.16 -3.37 36.40
N GLN A 149 21.32 -2.36 36.13
CA GLN A 149 20.02 -2.50 35.47
C GLN A 149 19.98 -1.88 34.06
N GLN A 150 21.10 -1.36 33.54
CA GLN A 150 21.18 -0.64 32.25
C GLN A 150 21.62 -1.51 31.05
N VAL A 151 21.47 -2.83 31.11
CA VAL A 151 21.94 -3.77 30.06
C VAL A 151 20.94 -3.90 28.92
#